data_AF-A0A516X0T1-F1
#
_entry.id   AF-A0A516X0T1-F1
#
_cell.length_a   1.000
_cell.length_b   1.000
_cell.length_c   1.000
_cell.angle_alpha   90.00
_cell.angle_beta   90.00
_cell.angle_gamma   90.00
#
_symmetry.space_group_name_H-M   'P 1'
#
loop_
_entity.id
_entity.type
_entity.pdbx_description
1 polymer ?
#
loop_
_entity_poly.entity_id
_entity_poly.type
_entity_poly.pdbx_seq_one_letter_code
_entity_poly.pdbx_strand_id
1 'polypeptide(L)'
;MIRLTGRRVPTMRAGGRAGGRRTHRRRALPPVAAGHEECTGGADDMRDISGMGDMGDMHDHAMTLLPGGLGIAFGVVSLLVVVPHLRHVASTAGQHRWWHAGHIVMALGMVQMFLLGMGNPGVDNAMGGLFIAIAFTVLVVAVWCRTREGVVNPLWIATALDMAAMAYMYAPQGLRPAPVTWLVIAYLLVQAIAWATGAWGRVPVFALEPAAVPTGTGGGGGDPASVVAAGEGAALTARLGVGLSGRNGPGVRATLTVMALLMAYMLLAMV
;
A
#
# COMPACT_ATOMS: atom_id res chain seq x y z
N MET A 1 42.55 38.05 11.89
CA MET A 1 42.97 36.72 12.37
C MET A 1 42.07 36.34 13.54
N ILE A 2 41.12 35.42 13.35
CA ILE A 2 40.18 34.98 14.40
C ILE A 2 40.46 33.50 14.68
N ARG A 3 40.77 33.18 15.93
CA ARG A 3 41.06 31.83 16.45
C ARG A 3 39.80 30.95 16.37
N LEU A 4 39.86 29.89 15.57
CA LEU A 4 38.92 28.77 15.63
C LEU A 4 39.20 27.95 16.89
N THR A 5 38.27 27.98 17.84
CA THR A 5 38.28 27.11 19.02
C THR A 5 37.69 25.76 18.66
N GLY A 6 38.52 24.72 18.73
CA GLY A 6 38.15 23.33 18.45
C GLY A 6 37.12 22.80 19.43
N ARG A 7 35.96 22.41 18.91
CA ARG A 7 34.89 21.74 19.67
C ARG A 7 35.22 20.24 19.70
N ARG A 8 35.55 19.73 20.89
CA ARG A 8 35.83 18.30 21.14
C ARG A 8 34.54 17.48 20.96
N VAL A 9 34.64 16.40 20.20
CA VAL A 9 33.60 15.37 20.06
C VAL A 9 33.58 14.52 21.34
N PRO A 10 32.45 14.36 22.03
CA PRO A 10 32.34 13.46 23.17
C PRO A 10 32.28 12.02 22.69
N THR A 11 33.25 11.22 23.13
CA THR A 11 33.26 9.76 23.01
C THR A 11 32.15 9.17 23.88
N MET A 12 31.13 8.58 23.25
CA MET A 12 30.06 7.87 23.95
C MET A 12 30.62 6.56 24.52
N ARG A 13 30.64 6.50 25.85
CA ARG A 13 31.06 5.37 26.68
C ARG A 13 30.01 4.25 26.59
N ALA A 14 30.44 3.06 26.16
CA ALA A 14 29.64 1.85 26.19
C ALA A 14 29.32 1.47 27.65
N GLY A 15 28.05 1.62 28.03
CA GLY A 15 27.51 1.20 29.32
C GLY A 15 26.67 -0.05 29.16
N GLY A 16 27.20 -1.19 29.60
CA GLY A 16 26.46 -2.44 29.70
C GLY A 16 25.39 -2.40 30.81
N ARG A 17 24.28 -3.11 30.59
CA ARG A 17 23.35 -3.58 31.62
C ARG A 17 22.78 -4.91 31.12
N ALA A 18 23.26 -6.03 31.67
CA ALA A 18 22.75 -6.68 32.89
C ALA A 18 21.39 -7.34 32.64
N GLY A 19 21.43 -8.67 32.50
CA GLY A 19 20.31 -9.53 32.18
C GLY A 19 19.31 -9.68 33.32
N GLY A 20 18.03 -9.75 32.93
CA GLY A 20 16.94 -10.20 33.78
C GLY A 20 16.41 -11.54 33.28
N ARG A 21 16.71 -12.61 34.01
CA ARG A 21 16.04 -13.91 33.90
C ARG A 21 14.55 -13.72 34.19
N ARG A 22 13.67 -14.03 33.24
CA ARG A 22 12.24 -14.25 33.50
C ARG A 22 11.91 -15.73 33.37
N THR A 23 11.53 -16.32 34.49
CA THR A 23 11.00 -17.66 34.66
C THR A 23 9.54 -17.67 34.20
N HIS A 24 9.25 -18.29 33.05
CA HIS A 24 7.88 -18.55 32.65
C HIS A 24 7.40 -19.91 33.17
N ARG A 25 6.53 -19.77 34.17
CA ARG A 25 5.72 -20.78 34.85
C ARG A 25 4.84 -21.51 33.82
N ARG A 26 5.08 -22.80 33.59
CA ARG A 26 4.21 -23.69 32.81
C ARG A 26 2.85 -23.80 33.50
N ARG A 27 1.78 -23.40 32.81
CA ARG A 27 0.39 -23.60 33.22
C ARG A 27 -0.09 -24.86 32.50
N ALA A 28 -0.43 -25.90 33.25
CA ALA A 28 -1.00 -27.14 32.74
C ALA A 28 -2.44 -26.88 32.23
N LEU A 29 -2.74 -27.40 31.05
CA LEU A 29 -4.09 -27.44 30.48
C LEU A 29 -4.81 -28.72 30.95
N PRO A 30 -6.13 -28.67 31.21
CA PRO A 30 -6.93 -29.85 31.54
C PRO A 30 -7.22 -30.74 30.31
N PRO A 31 -7.56 -32.02 30.52
CA PRO A 31 -7.77 -33.01 29.47
C PRO A 31 -9.08 -32.77 28.69
N VAL A 32 -8.99 -32.94 27.37
CA VAL A 32 -10.10 -32.91 26.41
C VAL A 32 -10.87 -34.23 26.53
N ALA A 33 -12.16 -34.14 26.85
CA ALA A 33 -13.08 -35.27 26.83
C ALA A 33 -13.39 -35.68 25.38
N ALA A 34 -13.19 -36.96 25.09
CA ALA A 34 -13.61 -37.60 23.85
C ALA A 34 -15.12 -37.87 23.90
N GLY A 35 -15.85 -37.30 22.96
CA GLY A 35 -17.27 -37.60 22.69
C GLY A 35 -17.38 -38.42 21.42
N HIS A 36 -17.85 -39.66 21.59
CA HIS A 36 -18.30 -40.60 20.58
C HIS A 36 -19.70 -40.19 20.07
N GLU A 37 -19.90 -40.09 18.75
CA GLU A 37 -21.21 -40.23 18.07
C GLU A 37 -20.90 -40.89 16.71
N GLU A 38 -21.03 -42.22 16.59
CA GLU A 38 -22.23 -43.02 16.30
C GLU A 38 -22.42 -43.24 14.78
N CYS A 39 -21.98 -44.43 14.37
CA CYS A 39 -22.23 -45.04 13.07
C CYS A 39 -23.68 -45.58 13.01
N THR A 40 -24.48 -45.02 12.11
CA THR A 40 -25.61 -45.71 11.48
C THR A 40 -25.53 -45.34 9.99
N GLY A 41 -25.22 -46.23 9.07
CA GLY A 41 -26.00 -47.44 8.77
C GLY A 41 -26.96 -47.10 7.63
N GLY A 42 -26.52 -47.33 6.38
CA GLY A 42 -27.29 -47.02 5.17
C GLY A 42 -26.62 -47.63 3.95
N ALA A 43 -26.50 -48.96 3.94
CA ALA A 43 -26.25 -49.74 2.75
C ALA A 43 -27.60 -49.94 2.06
N ASP A 44 -27.80 -49.32 0.89
CA ASP A 44 -28.70 -49.73 -0.18
C ASP A 44 -28.85 -48.57 -1.18
N ASP A 45 -27.87 -48.37 -2.06
CA ASP A 45 -28.19 -48.04 -3.46
C ASP A 45 -26.95 -48.24 -4.35
N MET A 46 -26.87 -49.42 -4.95
CA MET A 46 -25.79 -49.82 -5.84
C MET A 46 -26.44 -50.30 -7.14
N ARG A 47 -26.83 -49.36 -8.01
CA ARG A 47 -27.19 -49.59 -9.43
C ARG A 47 -27.51 -48.27 -10.16
N ASP A 48 -26.48 -47.52 -10.54
CA ASP A 48 -26.53 -46.77 -11.80
C ASP A 48 -25.11 -46.39 -12.28
N ILE A 49 -24.47 -47.30 -13.03
CA ILE A 49 -23.12 -47.11 -13.61
C ILE A 49 -23.23 -47.27 -15.13
N SER A 50 -23.93 -46.35 -15.79
CA SER A 50 -24.01 -46.32 -17.27
C SER A 50 -24.08 -44.91 -17.89
N GLY A 51 -23.64 -43.88 -17.14
CA GLY A 51 -23.55 -42.48 -17.62
C GLY A 51 -22.11 -41.95 -17.74
N MET A 52 -21.17 -42.74 -18.27
CA MET A 52 -19.76 -42.33 -18.49
C MET A 52 -19.57 -41.66 -19.86
N GLY A 53 -20.22 -40.52 -20.08
CA GLY A 53 -20.26 -39.89 -21.40
C GLY A 53 -20.29 -38.37 -21.40
N ASP A 54 -19.78 -37.69 -20.38
CA ASP A 54 -19.47 -36.25 -20.46
C ASP A 54 -18.54 -35.79 -19.30
N MET A 55 -17.25 -36.15 -19.37
CA MET A 55 -16.22 -35.64 -18.43
C MET A 55 -15.30 -34.61 -19.11
N GLY A 56 -15.73 -34.02 -20.24
CA GLY A 56 -14.92 -33.06 -20.99
C GLY A 56 -15.03 -31.61 -20.49
N ASP A 57 -16.11 -31.28 -19.78
CA ASP A 57 -16.53 -29.87 -19.61
C ASP A 57 -16.71 -29.44 -18.14
N MET A 58 -16.03 -30.11 -17.20
CA MET A 58 -15.97 -29.67 -15.79
C MET A 58 -14.78 -28.75 -15.49
N HIS A 59 -14.09 -28.24 -16.51
CA HIS A 59 -13.01 -27.25 -16.35
C HIS A 59 -13.49 -25.80 -16.33
N ASP A 60 -14.77 -25.52 -16.61
CA ASP A 60 -15.16 -24.20 -17.13
C ASP A 60 -15.92 -23.25 -16.19
N HIS A 61 -16.03 -23.57 -14.90
CA HIS A 61 -16.68 -22.64 -13.94
C HIS A 61 -15.85 -22.39 -12.69
N ALA A 62 -14.52 -22.26 -12.83
CA ALA A 62 -13.84 -21.33 -11.93
C ALA A 62 -14.59 -20.00 -12.08
N MET A 63 -15.12 -19.48 -10.97
CA MET A 63 -15.96 -18.28 -10.88
C MET A 63 -15.16 -17.06 -11.33
N THR A 64 -14.92 -17.00 -12.64
CA THR A 64 -14.13 -15.98 -13.29
C THR A 64 -15.03 -14.75 -13.22
N LEU A 65 -14.63 -13.78 -12.40
CA LEU A 65 -15.40 -12.55 -12.13
C LEU A 65 -15.82 -11.79 -13.41
N LEU A 66 -15.23 -12.15 -14.55
CA LEU A 66 -15.38 -11.54 -15.86
C LEU A 66 -15.37 -12.61 -16.96
N PRO A 67 -16.03 -12.35 -18.11
CA PRO A 67 -15.76 -13.08 -19.34
C PRO A 67 -14.24 -13.18 -19.55
N GLY A 68 -13.71 -14.38 -19.78
CA GLY A 68 -12.25 -14.64 -19.71
C GLY A 68 -11.38 -13.65 -20.49
N GLY A 69 -11.86 -13.18 -21.66
CA GLY A 69 -11.18 -12.16 -22.46
C GLY A 69 -11.01 -10.80 -21.74
N LEU A 70 -12.00 -10.35 -20.96
CA LEU A 70 -11.91 -9.11 -20.19
C LEU A 70 -10.94 -9.23 -19.01
N GLY A 71 -10.95 -10.38 -18.32
CA GLY A 71 -9.97 -10.68 -17.26
C GLY A 71 -8.53 -10.58 -17.78
N ILE A 72 -8.25 -11.21 -18.93
CA ILE A 72 -6.93 -11.13 -19.58
C ILE A 72 -6.56 -9.68 -19.92
N ALA A 73 -7.48 -8.94 -20.54
CA ALA A 73 -7.24 -7.55 -20.91
C ALA A 73 -6.89 -6.68 -19.69
N PHE A 74 -7.64 -6.77 -18.59
CA PHE A 74 -7.36 -6.00 -17.37
C PHE A 74 -6.10 -6.45 -16.63
N GLY A 75 -5.78 -7.74 -16.66
CA GLY A 75 -4.50 -8.25 -16.17
C GLY A 75 -3.31 -7.68 -16.96
N VAL A 76 -3.40 -7.64 -18.29
CA VAL A 76 -2.38 -7.02 -19.16
C VAL A 76 -2.24 -5.52 -18.88
N VAL A 77 -3.36 -4.79 -18.76
CA VAL A 77 -3.32 -3.36 -18.40
C VAL A 77 -2.63 -3.15 -17.04
N SER A 78 -2.92 -4.02 -16.05
CA SER A 78 -2.27 -3.96 -14.73
C SER A 78 -0.75 -4.21 -14.83
N LEU A 79 -0.30 -5.13 -15.68
CA LEU A 79 1.13 -5.34 -15.96
C LEU A 79 1.77 -4.11 -16.63
N LEU A 80 1.08 -3.47 -17.58
CA LEU A 80 1.57 -2.24 -18.22
C LEU A 80 1.75 -1.09 -17.20
N VAL A 81 0.93 -1.04 -16.16
CA VAL A 81 1.08 -0.08 -15.05
C VAL A 81 2.36 -0.33 -14.22
N VAL A 82 2.81 -1.58 -14.08
CA VAL A 82 4.01 -1.93 -13.30
C VAL A 82 5.28 -1.32 -13.91
N VAL A 83 5.38 -1.30 -15.24
CA VAL A 83 6.58 -0.83 -15.96
C VAL A 83 7.00 0.61 -15.61
N PRO A 84 6.15 1.65 -15.74
CA PRO A 84 6.53 3.01 -15.36
C PRO A 84 6.83 3.13 -13.87
N HIS A 85 6.15 2.38 -13.01
CA HIS A 85 6.42 2.40 -11.57
C HIS A 85 7.78 1.79 -11.23
N LEU A 86 8.18 0.68 -11.87
CA LEU A 86 9.52 0.12 -11.72
C LEU A 86 10.60 1.12 -12.14
N ARG A 87 10.40 1.80 -13.27
CA ARG A 87 11.30 2.87 -13.72
C ARG A 87 11.40 3.99 -12.67
N HIS A 88 10.28 4.38 -12.06
CA HIS A 88 10.29 5.39 -11.00
C HIS A 88 10.98 4.90 -9.73
N VAL A 89 10.76 3.65 -9.31
CA VAL A 89 11.48 3.03 -8.18
C VAL A 89 12.99 3.04 -8.40
N ALA A 90 13.44 2.72 -9.62
CA ALA A 90 14.86 2.71 -9.96
C ALA A 90 15.50 4.11 -10.05
N SER A 91 14.72 5.14 -10.36
CA SER A 91 15.20 6.52 -10.61
C SER A 91 14.88 7.51 -9.49
N THR A 92 14.26 7.06 -8.39
CA THR A 92 13.92 7.90 -7.24
C THR A 92 14.52 7.34 -5.96
N ALA A 93 14.67 8.21 -4.96
CA ALA A 93 15.16 7.86 -3.64
C ALA A 93 14.15 8.30 -2.56
N GLY A 94 14.32 7.80 -1.34
CA GLY A 94 13.50 8.20 -0.19
C GLY A 94 12.03 7.80 -0.32
N GLN A 95 11.12 8.72 0.04
CA GLN A 95 9.68 8.46 0.13
C GLN A 95 9.05 8.12 -1.22
N HIS A 96 9.47 8.78 -2.31
CA HIS A 96 8.95 8.51 -3.66
C HIS A 96 9.13 7.05 -4.06
N ARG A 97 10.32 6.50 -3.79
CA ARG A 97 10.65 5.12 -4.15
C ARG A 97 9.71 4.14 -3.46
N TRP A 98 9.47 4.33 -2.17
CA TRP A 98 8.60 3.46 -1.39
C TRP A 98 7.13 3.62 -1.75
N TRP A 99 6.70 4.84 -2.06
CA TRP A 99 5.34 5.09 -2.54
C TRP A 99 5.07 4.39 -3.87
N HIS A 100 5.97 4.51 -4.85
CA HIS A 100 5.86 3.78 -6.12
C HIS A 100 5.94 2.26 -5.93
N ALA A 101 6.77 1.77 -5.01
CA ALA A 101 6.83 0.34 -4.69
C ALA A 101 5.48 -0.18 -4.17
N GLY A 102 4.78 0.60 -3.35
CA GLY A 102 3.41 0.27 -2.91
C GLY A 102 2.45 0.09 -4.09
N HIS A 103 2.50 0.98 -5.09
CA HIS A 103 1.67 0.85 -6.29
C HIS A 103 2.01 -0.38 -7.15
N ILE A 104 3.29 -0.78 -7.21
CA ILE A 104 3.69 -2.04 -7.87
C ILE A 104 3.02 -3.22 -7.17
N VAL A 105 3.09 -3.28 -5.83
CA VAL A 105 2.48 -4.37 -5.06
C VAL A 105 0.97 -4.44 -5.30
N MET A 106 0.28 -3.28 -5.31
CA MET A 106 -1.15 -3.23 -5.63
C MET A 106 -1.44 -3.73 -7.05
N ALA A 107 -0.68 -3.27 -8.05
CA ALA A 107 -0.85 -3.72 -9.43
C ALA A 107 -0.63 -5.22 -9.59
N LEU A 108 0.35 -5.81 -8.89
CA LEU A 108 0.57 -7.25 -8.87
C LEU A 108 -0.59 -8.00 -8.19
N GLY A 109 -1.16 -7.45 -7.12
CA GLY A 109 -2.38 -7.99 -6.50
C GLY A 109 -3.57 -7.98 -7.46
N MET A 110 -3.71 -6.94 -8.30
CA MET A 110 -4.74 -6.91 -9.35
C MET A 110 -4.48 -7.93 -10.46
N VAL A 111 -3.21 -8.11 -10.88
CA VAL A 111 -2.84 -9.15 -11.86
C VAL A 111 -3.22 -10.54 -11.35
N GLN A 112 -2.93 -10.83 -10.07
CA GLN A 112 -3.37 -12.06 -9.42
C GLN A 112 -4.89 -12.24 -9.54
N MET A 113 -5.68 -11.25 -9.12
CA MET A 113 -7.14 -11.33 -9.16
C MET A 113 -7.71 -11.49 -10.58
N PHE A 114 -7.16 -10.78 -11.57
CA PHE A 114 -7.67 -10.82 -12.95
C PHE A 114 -7.24 -12.05 -13.75
N LEU A 115 -6.01 -12.54 -13.58
CA LEU A 115 -5.46 -13.63 -14.40
C LEU A 115 -5.53 -14.99 -13.73
N LEU A 116 -5.41 -15.02 -12.40
CA LEU A 116 -5.33 -16.26 -11.63
C LEU A 116 -6.62 -16.52 -10.84
N GLY A 117 -7.54 -15.56 -10.81
CA GLY A 117 -8.84 -15.65 -10.16
C GLY A 117 -8.77 -15.55 -8.65
N MET A 118 -9.96 -15.57 -8.04
CA MET A 118 -10.17 -15.75 -6.60
C MET A 118 -10.92 -17.06 -6.40
N GLY A 119 -10.56 -17.84 -5.39
CA GLY A 119 -11.10 -19.19 -5.22
C GLY A 119 -10.16 -20.17 -4.54
N ASN A 120 -8.92 -19.76 -4.26
CA ASN A 120 -8.03 -20.50 -3.37
C ASN A 120 -7.99 -19.78 -2.01
N PRO A 121 -8.70 -20.28 -0.98
CA PRO A 121 -8.78 -19.60 0.31
C PRO A 121 -7.42 -19.34 0.96
N GLY A 122 -6.43 -20.21 0.73
CA GLY A 122 -5.08 -20.01 1.26
C GLY A 122 -4.37 -18.81 0.65
N VAL A 123 -4.41 -18.71 -0.69
CA VAL A 123 -3.84 -17.57 -1.43
C VAL A 123 -4.61 -16.29 -1.11
N ASP A 124 -5.93 -16.35 -1.10
CA ASP A 124 -6.79 -15.18 -0.87
C ASP A 124 -6.56 -14.61 0.54
N ASN A 125 -6.52 -15.48 1.56
CA ASN A 125 -6.20 -15.07 2.93
C ASN A 125 -4.77 -14.54 3.07
N ALA A 126 -3.78 -15.16 2.41
CA ALA A 126 -2.39 -14.71 2.46
C ALA A 126 -2.23 -13.32 1.82
N MET A 127 -2.83 -13.11 0.65
CA MET A 127 -2.79 -11.83 -0.06
C MET A 127 -3.57 -10.75 0.70
N GLY A 128 -4.77 -11.07 1.20
CA GLY A 128 -5.53 -10.16 2.06
C GLY A 128 -4.75 -9.76 3.31
N GLY A 129 -4.14 -10.72 4.00
CA GLY A 129 -3.27 -10.47 5.17
C GLY A 129 -2.04 -9.63 4.84
N LEU A 130 -1.41 -9.86 3.68
CA LEU A 130 -0.29 -9.05 3.19
C LEU A 130 -0.72 -7.60 2.98
N PHE A 131 -1.85 -7.35 2.31
CA PHE A 131 -2.36 -6.00 2.08
C PHE A 131 -2.74 -5.30 3.38
N ILE A 132 -3.31 -6.01 4.36
CA ILE A 132 -3.56 -5.48 5.71
C ILE A 132 -2.25 -5.05 6.37
N ALA A 133 -1.23 -5.93 6.37
CA ALA A 133 0.06 -5.63 6.98
C ALA A 133 0.75 -4.42 6.32
N ILE A 134 0.67 -4.31 4.99
CA ILE A 134 1.18 -3.16 4.25
C ILE A 134 0.39 -1.90 4.59
N ALA A 135 -0.95 -1.95 4.63
CA ALA A 135 -1.79 -0.80 5.00
C ALA A 135 -1.41 -0.26 6.38
N PHE A 136 -1.28 -1.13 7.39
CA PHE A 136 -0.82 -0.74 8.73
C PHE A 136 0.60 -0.17 8.71
N THR A 137 1.51 -0.78 7.97
CA THR A 137 2.90 -0.29 7.83
C THR A 137 2.91 1.12 7.23
N VAL A 138 2.11 1.36 6.19
CA VAL A 138 1.98 2.67 5.55
C VAL A 138 1.42 3.71 6.53
N LEU A 139 0.42 3.36 7.34
CA LEU A 139 -0.11 4.25 8.37
C LEU A 139 0.94 4.59 9.44
N VAL A 140 1.71 3.61 9.90
CA VAL A 140 2.80 3.82 10.87
C VAL A 140 3.86 4.73 10.27
N VAL A 141 4.25 4.51 9.00
CA VAL A 141 5.17 5.39 8.28
C VAL A 141 4.60 6.80 8.14
N ALA A 142 3.31 6.96 7.82
CA ALA A 142 2.65 8.26 7.73
C ALA A 142 2.69 9.02 9.06
N VAL A 143 2.42 8.34 10.18
CA VAL A 143 2.50 8.92 11.53
C VAL A 143 3.94 9.25 11.87
N TRP A 144 4.88 8.37 11.56
CA TRP A 144 6.29 8.63 11.81
C TRP A 144 6.80 9.83 11.01
N CYS A 145 6.50 9.91 9.71
CA CYS A 145 6.80 11.07 8.87
C CYS A 145 6.17 12.35 9.45
N ARG A 146 4.91 12.30 9.90
CA ARG A 146 4.25 13.43 10.57
C ARG A 146 5.03 13.93 11.79
N THR A 147 5.54 13.02 12.63
CA THR A 147 6.32 13.42 13.82
C THR A 147 7.67 14.05 13.48
N ARG A 148 8.22 13.75 12.30
CA ARG A 148 9.49 14.30 11.80
C ARG A 148 9.33 15.59 11.00
N GLU A 149 8.25 15.69 10.21
CA GLU A 149 8.01 16.75 9.23
C GLU A 149 6.98 17.79 9.71
N GLY A 150 6.26 17.51 10.80
CA GLY A 150 5.22 18.39 11.36
C GLY A 150 3.89 18.35 10.61
N VAL A 151 3.83 17.74 9.42
CA VAL A 151 2.63 17.64 8.57
C VAL A 151 2.39 16.21 8.11
N VAL A 152 1.11 15.82 7.97
CA VAL A 152 0.74 14.53 7.38
C VAL A 152 0.72 14.69 5.88
N ASN A 153 1.46 13.85 5.17
CA ASN A 153 1.35 13.75 3.72
C ASN A 153 0.10 12.94 3.35
N PRO A 154 -0.92 13.54 2.71
CA PRO A 154 -2.19 12.87 2.45
C PRO A 154 -2.06 11.73 1.44
N LEU A 155 -0.99 11.69 0.62
CA LEU A 155 -0.75 10.56 -0.28
C LEU A 155 -0.44 9.27 0.48
N TRP A 156 0.21 9.33 1.64
CA TRP A 156 0.40 8.14 2.47
C TRP A 156 -0.93 7.62 3.04
N ILE A 157 -1.83 8.53 3.41
CA ILE A 157 -3.17 8.14 3.88
C ILE A 157 -3.97 7.52 2.74
N ALA A 158 -3.97 8.14 1.57
CA ALA A 158 -4.61 7.58 0.37
C ALA A 158 -4.05 6.19 0.03
N THR A 159 -2.73 6.02 0.02
CA THR A 159 -2.10 4.71 -0.22
C THR A 159 -2.51 3.67 0.83
N ALA A 160 -2.62 4.04 2.12
CA ALA A 160 -3.10 3.12 3.14
C ALA A 160 -4.55 2.69 2.90
N LEU A 161 -5.42 3.62 2.50
CA LEU A 161 -6.82 3.34 2.15
C LEU A 161 -6.92 2.46 0.90
N ASP A 162 -6.09 2.69 -0.11
CA ASP A 162 -6.04 1.87 -1.33
C ASP A 162 -5.57 0.44 -1.01
N MET A 163 -4.58 0.29 -0.11
CA MET A 163 -4.14 -1.02 0.39
C MET A 163 -5.24 -1.72 1.20
N ALA A 164 -5.98 -0.98 2.03
CA ALA A 164 -7.13 -1.52 2.75
C ALA A 164 -8.26 -1.95 1.78
N ALA A 165 -8.47 -1.21 0.69
CA ALA A 165 -9.40 -1.60 -0.36
C ALA A 165 -8.96 -2.88 -1.08
N MET A 166 -7.67 -3.04 -1.38
CA MET A 166 -7.11 -4.30 -1.90
C MET A 166 -7.34 -5.46 -0.93
N ALA A 167 -7.07 -5.27 0.37
CA ALA A 167 -7.37 -6.28 1.38
C ALA A 167 -8.86 -6.63 1.45
N TYR A 168 -9.73 -5.62 1.34
CA TYR A 168 -11.19 -5.81 1.33
C TYR A 168 -11.65 -6.63 0.12
N MET A 169 -11.02 -6.47 -1.05
CA MET A 169 -11.34 -7.29 -2.24
C MET A 169 -11.00 -8.77 -2.05
N TYR A 170 -9.96 -9.09 -1.28
CA TYR A 170 -9.61 -10.47 -0.91
C TYR A 170 -10.48 -11.05 0.23
N ALA A 171 -11.29 -10.23 0.90
CA ALA A 171 -12.14 -10.73 1.98
C ALA A 171 -13.24 -11.65 1.43
N PRO A 172 -13.60 -12.74 2.15
CA PRO A 172 -14.73 -13.59 1.80
C PRO A 172 -16.01 -12.78 1.57
N GLN A 173 -16.82 -13.17 0.58
CA GLN A 173 -18.03 -12.41 0.20
C GLN A 173 -18.97 -12.15 1.38
N GLY A 174 -19.13 -13.13 2.28
CA GLY A 174 -19.96 -12.99 3.48
C GLY A 174 -19.48 -11.95 4.50
N LEU A 175 -18.24 -11.46 4.39
CA LEU A 175 -17.67 -10.40 5.25
C LEU A 175 -17.70 -9.02 4.58
N ARG A 176 -18.29 -8.90 3.39
CA ARG A 176 -18.31 -7.66 2.59
C ARG A 176 -19.71 -7.08 2.51
N PRO A 177 -20.17 -6.36 3.54
CA PRO A 177 -21.51 -5.78 3.52
C PRO A 177 -21.65 -4.78 2.38
N ALA A 178 -22.73 -4.90 1.60
CA ALA A 178 -22.96 -4.10 0.40
C ALA A 178 -22.80 -2.57 0.61
N PRO A 179 -23.26 -1.95 1.71
CA PRO A 179 -23.05 -0.52 1.95
C PRO A 179 -21.57 -0.12 2.00
N VAL A 180 -20.72 -0.97 2.61
CA VAL A 180 -19.28 -0.72 2.68
C VAL A 180 -18.67 -0.89 1.30
N THR A 181 -19.08 -1.91 0.53
CA THR A 181 -18.61 -2.09 -0.85
C THR A 181 -18.91 -0.87 -1.72
N TRP A 182 -20.13 -0.34 -1.66
CA TRP A 182 -20.49 0.89 -2.40
C TRP A 182 -19.70 2.12 -1.95
N LEU A 183 -19.44 2.26 -0.65
CA LEU A 183 -18.59 3.35 -0.14
C LEU A 183 -17.16 3.25 -0.69
N VAL A 184 -16.58 2.05 -0.72
CA VAL A 184 -15.24 1.83 -1.28
C VAL A 184 -15.21 2.09 -2.79
N ILE A 185 -16.23 1.66 -3.53
CA ILE A 185 -16.38 1.97 -4.97
C ILE A 185 -16.42 3.50 -5.17
N ALA A 186 -17.27 4.21 -4.43
CA ALA A 186 -17.38 5.67 -4.53
C ALA A 186 -16.05 6.37 -4.21
N TYR A 187 -15.36 5.93 -3.15
CA TYR A 187 -14.03 6.41 -2.81
C TYR A 187 -13.02 6.23 -3.96
N LEU A 188 -12.96 5.03 -4.57
CA LEU A 188 -12.05 4.74 -5.67
C LEU A 188 -12.37 5.55 -6.93
N LEU A 189 -13.65 5.80 -7.22
CA LEU A 189 -14.06 6.67 -8.33
C LEU A 189 -13.66 8.13 -8.09
N VAL A 190 -13.85 8.63 -6.87
CA VAL A 190 -13.35 9.97 -6.48
C VAL A 190 -11.83 10.02 -6.64
N GLN A 191 -11.12 8.94 -6.28
CA GLN A 191 -9.68 8.87 -6.48
C GLN A 191 -9.27 8.88 -7.95
N ALA A 192 -9.96 8.12 -8.79
CA ALA A 192 -9.74 8.14 -10.23
C ALA A 192 -9.92 9.57 -10.79
N ILE A 193 -10.98 10.28 -10.38
CA ILE A 193 -11.23 11.66 -10.79
C ILE A 193 -10.14 12.60 -10.27
N ALA A 194 -9.72 12.46 -9.02
CA ALA A 194 -8.67 13.28 -8.42
C ALA A 194 -7.34 13.13 -9.17
N TRP A 195 -6.97 11.91 -9.56
CA TRP A 195 -5.78 11.66 -10.38
C TRP A 195 -5.93 12.16 -11.82
N ALA A 196 -7.06 11.88 -12.46
CA ALA A 196 -7.37 12.29 -13.82
C ALA A 196 -7.33 13.81 -13.98
N THR A 197 -7.85 14.56 -13.01
CA THR A 197 -7.89 16.04 -13.01
C THR A 197 -6.66 16.69 -12.39
N GLY A 198 -5.77 15.90 -11.76
CA GLY A 198 -4.57 16.41 -11.08
C GLY A 198 -4.89 17.18 -9.80
N ALA A 199 -6.03 16.90 -9.15
CA ALA A 199 -6.46 17.54 -7.92
C ALA A 199 -5.42 17.40 -6.80
N TRP A 200 -4.72 16.26 -6.73
CA TRP A 200 -3.63 16.04 -5.79
C TRP A 200 -2.50 17.08 -5.90
N GLY A 201 -2.22 17.60 -7.10
CA GLY A 201 -1.22 18.66 -7.28
C GLY A 201 -1.66 20.04 -6.79
N ARG A 202 -2.95 20.21 -6.47
CA ARG A 202 -3.52 21.49 -5.98
C ARG A 202 -3.67 21.51 -4.46
N VAL A 203 -3.37 20.42 -3.76
CA VAL A 203 -3.50 20.37 -2.29
C VAL A 203 -2.42 21.27 -1.67
N PRO A 204 -2.77 22.25 -0.82
CA PRO A 204 -1.82 23.25 -0.30
C PRO A 204 -0.59 22.66 0.39
N VAL A 205 -0.72 21.48 1.01
CA VAL A 205 0.40 20.77 1.65
C VAL A 205 1.54 20.45 0.69
N PHE A 206 1.25 20.35 -0.62
CA PHE A 206 2.26 20.13 -1.67
C PHE A 206 2.73 21.42 -2.34
N ALA A 207 2.04 22.55 -2.10
CA ALA A 207 2.37 23.86 -2.64
C ALA A 207 3.38 24.64 -1.78
N LEU A 208 3.80 24.09 -0.63
CA LEU A 208 4.92 24.59 0.15
C LEU A 208 6.21 24.33 -0.63
N GLU A 209 6.42 25.11 -1.68
CA GLU A 209 7.68 25.12 -2.42
C GLU A 209 8.78 25.60 -1.46
N PRO A 210 9.97 24.97 -1.43
CA PRO A 210 11.08 25.46 -0.64
C PRO A 210 11.32 26.91 -1.05
N ALA A 211 11.10 27.86 -0.13
CA ALA A 211 11.31 29.28 -0.39
C ALA A 211 12.65 29.42 -1.11
N ALA A 212 12.61 29.88 -2.37
CA ALA A 212 13.79 29.95 -3.21
C ALA A 212 14.86 30.70 -2.41
N VAL A 213 15.98 30.03 -2.13
CA VAL A 213 17.12 30.68 -1.48
C VAL A 213 17.46 31.86 -2.38
N PRO A 214 17.32 33.12 -1.92
CA PRO A 214 17.66 34.26 -2.76
C PRO A 214 19.12 34.09 -3.15
N THR A 215 19.37 33.75 -4.40
CA THR A 215 20.71 33.71 -4.98
C THR A 215 21.15 35.15 -5.07
N GLY A 216 21.68 35.66 -3.96
CA GLY A 216 22.19 37.01 -3.84
C GLY A 216 23.39 37.18 -4.76
N THR A 217 23.15 37.59 -6.00
CA THR A 217 24.17 38.11 -6.91
C THR A 217 24.42 39.61 -6.69
N GLY A 218 23.78 40.24 -5.69
CA GLY A 218 23.97 41.65 -5.35
C GLY A 218 24.95 41.84 -4.19
N GLY A 219 26.16 42.31 -4.50
CA GLY A 219 27.25 42.60 -3.54
C GLY A 219 27.04 43.81 -2.62
N GLY A 220 25.90 43.90 -1.92
CA GLY A 220 25.67 44.89 -0.88
C GLY A 220 26.05 44.31 0.50
N GLY A 221 26.89 45.02 1.27
CA GLY A 221 27.41 44.63 2.58
C GLY A 221 26.36 44.43 3.68
N GLY A 222 25.50 43.43 3.52
CA GLY A 222 24.57 42.96 4.52
C GLY A 222 25.28 42.09 5.56
N ASP A 223 24.90 42.30 6.82
CA ASP A 223 25.46 41.66 8.01
C ASP A 223 25.51 40.12 7.87
N PRO A 224 26.69 39.48 7.94
CA PRO A 224 26.86 38.05 7.73
C PRO A 224 26.02 37.17 8.65
N ALA A 225 25.58 37.68 9.80
CA ALA A 225 24.72 36.96 10.73
C ALA A 225 23.31 36.67 10.15
N SER A 226 22.80 37.56 9.29
CA SER A 226 21.46 37.42 8.69
C SER A 226 21.39 36.35 7.60
N VAL A 227 22.50 36.17 6.86
CA VAL A 227 22.62 35.19 5.78
C VAL A 227 22.71 33.75 6.32
N VAL A 228 23.34 33.55 7.48
CA VAL A 228 23.45 32.23 8.12
C VAL A 228 22.10 31.75 8.65
N ALA A 229 21.31 32.62 9.28
CA ALA A 229 19.99 32.25 9.81
C ALA A 229 18.98 31.90 8.69
N ALA A 230 19.00 32.64 7.58
CA ALA A 230 18.16 32.33 6.41
C ALA A 230 18.62 31.03 5.71
N GLY A 231 19.93 30.78 5.65
CA GLY A 231 20.51 29.55 5.10
C GLY A 231 20.20 28.30 5.94
N GLU A 232 20.21 28.40 7.27
CA GLU A 232 19.83 27.28 8.15
C GLU A 232 18.34 26.96 8.04
N GLY A 233 17.46 27.97 7.96
CA GLY A 233 16.02 27.77 7.77
C GLY A 233 15.69 27.12 6.42
N ALA A 234 16.29 27.61 5.33
CA ALA A 234 16.11 27.06 3.99
C ALA A 234 16.75 25.67 3.81
N ALA A 235 17.89 25.42 4.45
CA ALA A 235 18.48 24.08 4.51
C ALA A 235 17.63 23.12 5.35
N LEU A 236 16.93 23.62 6.38
CA LEU A 236 15.99 22.81 7.16
C LEU A 236 14.73 22.49 6.35
N THR A 237 14.12 23.42 5.62
CA THR A 237 12.96 23.15 4.76
C THR A 237 13.31 22.30 3.53
N ALA A 238 14.48 22.49 2.92
CA ALA A 238 15.00 21.61 1.88
C ALA A 238 15.33 20.19 2.41
N ARG A 239 15.75 20.07 3.68
CA ARG A 239 15.95 18.77 4.37
C ARG A 239 14.66 18.14 4.89
N LEU A 240 13.65 18.95 5.20
CA LEU A 240 12.31 18.54 5.62
C LEU A 240 11.40 18.25 4.43
N GLY A 241 11.95 18.24 3.20
CA GLY A 241 11.26 18.02 1.93
C GLY A 241 10.03 17.15 2.11
N VAL A 242 8.87 17.81 2.18
CA VAL A 242 7.58 17.15 2.38
C VAL A 242 7.39 16.22 1.18
N GLY A 243 7.50 14.93 1.46
CA GLY A 243 8.35 14.04 0.67
C GLY A 243 7.82 13.59 -0.67
N LEU A 244 6.66 14.07 -1.15
CA LEU A 244 5.97 13.56 -2.36
C LEU A 244 5.48 14.63 -3.36
N SER A 245 5.81 15.92 -3.16
CA SER A 245 5.34 17.01 -4.06
C SER A 245 5.88 16.95 -5.50
N GLY A 246 6.94 16.17 -5.74
CA GLY A 246 7.80 16.35 -6.91
C GLY A 246 7.34 15.78 -8.26
N ARG A 247 6.38 14.86 -8.37
CA ARG A 247 6.09 14.21 -9.69
C ARG A 247 4.63 13.80 -9.91
N ASN A 248 3.73 14.78 -10.02
CA ASN A 248 2.39 14.62 -10.61
C ASN A 248 2.43 14.54 -12.16
N GLY A 249 3.43 13.86 -12.71
CA GLY A 249 3.58 13.73 -14.17
C GLY A 249 2.33 13.11 -14.79
N PRO A 250 1.95 13.49 -16.02
CA PRO A 250 0.74 12.97 -16.66
C PRO A 250 0.71 11.44 -16.73
N GLY A 251 1.89 10.80 -16.90
CA GLY A 251 2.01 9.34 -16.89
C GLY A 251 1.64 8.71 -15.54
N VAL A 252 2.13 9.24 -14.41
CA VAL A 252 1.79 8.73 -13.07
C VAL A 252 0.31 8.94 -12.77
N ARG A 253 -0.24 10.10 -13.15
CA ARG A 253 -1.67 10.37 -13.00
C ARG A 253 -2.53 9.39 -13.80
N ALA A 254 -2.16 9.12 -15.05
CA ALA A 254 -2.88 8.17 -15.89
C ALA A 254 -2.83 6.75 -15.30
N THR A 255 -1.65 6.28 -14.86
CA THR A 255 -1.52 4.94 -14.28
C THR A 255 -2.32 4.78 -12.99
N LEU A 256 -2.30 5.78 -12.10
CA LEU A 256 -3.08 5.74 -10.86
C LEU A 256 -4.59 5.87 -11.08
N THR A 257 -5.00 6.66 -12.09
CA THR A 257 -6.40 6.70 -12.53
C THR A 257 -6.86 5.32 -12.98
N VAL A 258 -6.06 4.65 -13.82
CA VAL A 258 -6.35 3.30 -14.30
C VAL A 258 -6.41 2.30 -13.15
N MET A 259 -5.45 2.31 -12.23
CA MET A 259 -5.48 1.43 -11.05
C MET A 259 -6.76 1.61 -10.23
N ALA A 260 -7.12 2.86 -9.92
CA ALA A 260 -8.32 3.15 -9.13
C ALA A 260 -9.61 2.68 -9.85
N LEU A 261 -9.70 2.88 -11.18
CA LEU A 261 -10.82 2.38 -11.97
C LEU A 261 -10.90 0.86 -12.01
N LEU A 262 -9.77 0.18 -12.19
CA LEU A 262 -9.71 -1.29 -12.20
C LEU A 262 -10.14 -1.88 -10.85
N MET A 263 -9.67 -1.28 -9.76
CA MET A 263 -10.09 -1.63 -8.39
C MET A 263 -11.60 -1.40 -8.20
N ALA A 264 -12.13 -0.24 -8.60
CA ALA A 264 -13.55 0.06 -8.48
C ALA A 264 -14.42 -0.92 -9.28
N TYR A 265 -14.00 -1.20 -10.51
CA TYR A 265 -14.67 -2.15 -11.39
C TYR A 265 -14.65 -3.57 -10.83
N MET A 266 -13.52 -4.00 -10.27
CA MET A 266 -13.38 -5.31 -9.64
C MET A 266 -14.37 -5.48 -8.47
N LEU A 267 -14.54 -4.46 -7.62
CA LEU A 267 -15.56 -4.48 -6.57
C LEU A 267 -16.97 -4.49 -7.15
N LEU A 268 -17.24 -3.72 -8.21
CA LEU A 268 -18.55 -3.69 -8.86
C LEU A 268 -18.93 -5.07 -9.42
N ALA A 269 -17.98 -5.82 -9.97
CA ALA A 269 -18.19 -7.18 -10.46
C ALA A 269 -18.39 -8.23 -9.34
N MET A 270 -18.12 -7.85 -8.09
CA MET A 270 -18.21 -8.71 -6.91
C MET A 270 -19.46 -8.46 -6.04
N VAL A 271 -20.23 -7.41 -6.34
CA VAL A 271 -21.50 -7.05 -5.67
C VAL A 271 -22.62 -7.92 -6.21
#